data_AF-A0A9Q8Z1X7-F1
#
_entry.id   AF-A0A9Q8Z1X7-F1
#
_cell.length_a   1.000
_cell.length_b   1.000
_cell.length_c   1.000
_cell.angle_alpha   90.00
_cell.angle_beta   90.00
_cell.angle_gamma   90.00
#
_symmetry.space_group_name_H-M   'P 1'
#
loop_
_entity.id
_entity.type
_entity.pdbx_description
1 polymer ?
#
loop_
_entity_poly.entity_id
_entity_poly.type
_entity_poly.pdbx_seq_one_letter_code
_entity_poly.pdbx_strand_id
1 'polypeptide(L)'
;MACSDTHSQPSPQEIQNLHNAIDSATPERVRALLKHLSTTSPANFAYVQGELILQPGTLKRARLEHGDEDEEDDVAGSDYSDEETDAPARRQRFEICEQCDKEYDVLHNEKRSCQWHTGKLEVDYKRDF
;
A
#
# COMPACT_ATOMS: atom_id res chain seq x y z
N MET A 1 37.79 -23.93 18.71
CA MET A 1 36.54 -24.40 18.09
C MET A 1 35.93 -23.21 17.38
N ALA A 2 36.10 -23.13 16.06
CA ALA A 2 35.50 -22.08 15.24
C ALA A 2 34.20 -22.65 14.66
N CYS A 3 33.06 -22.07 15.03
CA CYS A 3 31.78 -22.36 14.41
C CYS A 3 31.79 -21.74 13.01
N SER A 4 31.87 -22.58 11.99
CA SER A 4 31.73 -22.16 10.61
C SER A 4 30.24 -21.96 10.32
N ASP A 5 29.77 -20.72 10.40
CA ASP A 5 28.46 -20.34 9.86
C ASP A 5 28.53 -20.41 8.33
N THR A 6 28.20 -21.58 7.80
CA THR A 6 27.93 -21.78 6.38
C THR A 6 26.59 -21.12 6.07
N HIS A 7 26.60 -19.84 5.73
CA HIS A 7 25.50 -19.23 4.98
C HIS A 7 25.52 -19.76 3.55
N SER A 8 25.12 -21.03 3.39
CA SER A 8 24.83 -21.61 2.08
C SER A 8 23.68 -20.80 1.49
N GLN A 9 23.94 -20.14 0.36
CA GLN A 9 22.86 -19.46 -0.37
C GLN A 9 21.84 -20.50 -0.83
N PRO A 10 20.54 -20.21 -0.69
CA PRO A 10 19.50 -21.14 -1.13
C PRO A 10 19.61 -21.36 -2.64
N SER A 11 19.49 -22.62 -3.05
CA SER A 11 19.47 -22.99 -4.46
C SER A 11 18.23 -22.42 -5.17
N PRO A 12 18.27 -22.23 -6.50
CA PRO A 12 17.12 -21.72 -7.25
C PRO A 12 15.85 -22.56 -7.06
N GLN A 13 16.00 -23.87 -6.89
CA GLN A 13 14.88 -24.78 -6.67
C GLN A 13 14.24 -24.58 -5.29
N GLU A 14 15.05 -24.32 -4.25
CA GLU A 14 14.54 -24.02 -2.91
C GLU A 14 13.79 -22.68 -2.89
N ILE A 15 14.30 -21.66 -3.60
CA ILE A 15 13.62 -20.36 -3.75
C ILE A 15 12.26 -20.56 -4.44
N GLN A 16 12.21 -21.33 -5.53
CA GLN A 16 10.95 -21.58 -6.24
C GLN A 16 9.94 -22.33 -5.37
N ASN A 17 10.39 -23.36 -4.64
CA ASN A 17 9.53 -24.11 -3.73
C ASN A 17 8.95 -23.21 -2.63
N LEU A 18 9.77 -22.29 -2.11
CA LEU A 18 9.33 -21.31 -1.13
C LEU A 18 8.29 -20.34 -1.71
N HIS A 19 8.51 -19.81 -2.91
CA HIS A 19 7.54 -18.94 -3.59
C HIS A 19 6.20 -19.66 -3.80
N ASN A 20 6.22 -20.89 -4.31
CA ASN A 20 5.00 -21.68 -4.49
C ASN A 20 4.26 -21.91 -3.16
N ALA A 21 4.99 -22.11 -2.06
CA ALA A 21 4.40 -22.29 -0.73
C ALA A 21 3.80 -20.99 -0.19
N ILE A 22 4.40 -19.83 -0.50
CA ILE A 22 3.86 -18.51 -0.17
C ILE A 22 2.57 -18.26 -0.94
N ASP A 23 2.55 -18.51 -2.25
CA ASP A 23 1.40 -18.30 -3.12
C ASP A 23 0.21 -19.20 -2.74
N SER A 24 0.50 -20.40 -2.22
CA SER A 24 -0.52 -21.35 -1.76
C SER A 24 -0.98 -21.10 -0.32
N ALA A 25 -0.31 -20.23 0.44
CA ALA A 25 -0.64 -19.97 1.83
C ALA A 25 -1.86 -19.05 1.98
N THR A 26 -2.58 -19.18 3.09
CA THR A 26 -3.68 -18.25 3.38
C THR A 26 -3.14 -16.86 3.73
N PRO A 27 -3.87 -15.77 3.40
CA PRO A 27 -3.45 -14.41 3.75
C PRO A 27 -3.17 -14.24 5.25
N GLU A 28 -3.95 -14.88 6.12
CA GLU A 28 -3.80 -14.82 7.57
C GLU A 28 -2.46 -15.42 8.01
N ARG A 29 -2.05 -16.54 7.40
CA ARG A 29 -0.78 -17.19 7.69
C ARG A 29 0.39 -16.34 7.22
N VAL A 30 0.31 -15.76 6.03
CA VAL A 30 1.35 -14.86 5.49
C VAL A 30 1.48 -13.62 6.37
N ARG A 31 0.37 -12.99 6.76
CA ARG A 31 0.37 -11.83 7.68
C ARG A 31 0.98 -12.19 9.04
N ALA A 32 0.65 -13.35 9.60
CA ALA A 32 1.21 -13.79 10.87
C ALA A 32 2.73 -14.01 10.78
N LEU A 33 3.20 -14.64 9.71
CA LEU A 33 4.62 -14.84 9.44
C LEU A 33 5.34 -13.50 9.29
N LEU A 34 4.78 -12.56 8.53
CA LEU A 34 5.38 -11.25 8.31
C LEU A 34 5.49 -10.46 9.62
N LYS A 35 4.43 -10.45 10.44
CA LYS A 35 4.45 -9.85 11.78
C LYS A 35 5.55 -10.46 12.64
N HIS A 36 5.67 -11.79 12.62
CA HIS A 36 6.72 -12.49 13.35
C HIS A 36 8.12 -12.08 12.87
N LEU A 37 8.37 -12.07 11.55
CA LEU A 37 9.65 -11.65 10.96
C LEU A 37 10.03 -10.21 11.33
N SER A 38 9.06 -9.30 11.39
CA SER A 38 9.26 -7.92 11.83
C SER A 38 9.62 -7.82 13.32
N THR A 39 9.21 -8.76 14.16
CA THR A 39 9.62 -8.79 15.58
C THR A 39 10.95 -9.50 15.81
N THR A 40 11.35 -10.41 14.91
CA THR A 40 12.55 -11.23 15.08
C THR A 40 13.84 -10.49 14.70
N SER A 41 13.79 -9.57 13.74
CA SER A 41 14.98 -8.85 13.28
C SER A 41 14.68 -7.36 13.03
N PRO A 42 15.50 -6.44 13.58
CA PRO A 42 15.38 -5.01 13.27
C PRO A 42 15.55 -4.68 11.79
N ALA A 43 16.37 -5.46 11.06
CA ALA A 43 16.54 -5.29 9.62
C ALA A 43 15.25 -5.62 8.85
N ASN A 44 14.58 -6.72 9.23
CA ASN A 44 13.29 -7.09 8.66
C ASN A 44 12.22 -6.05 9.01
N PHE A 45 12.23 -5.54 10.24
CA PHE A 45 11.32 -4.46 10.64
C PHE A 45 11.49 -3.23 9.76
N ALA A 46 12.73 -2.73 9.60
CA ALA A 46 13.01 -1.55 8.79
C ALA A 46 12.61 -1.75 7.33
N TYR A 47 12.87 -2.95 6.77
CA TYR A 47 12.47 -3.29 5.42
C TYR A 47 10.95 -3.31 5.24
N VAL A 48 10.23 -4.06 6.08
CA VAL A 48 8.76 -4.15 6.03
C VAL A 48 8.10 -2.79 6.28
N GLN A 49 8.66 -2.00 7.20
CA GLN A 49 8.18 -0.64 7.44
C GLN A 49 8.40 0.25 6.22
N GLY A 50 9.57 0.19 5.56
CA GLY A 50 9.85 0.97 4.35
C GLY A 50 8.92 0.63 3.18
N GLU A 51 8.54 -0.65 3.06
CA GLU A 51 7.65 -1.10 1.98
C GLU A 51 6.18 -0.77 2.25
N LEU A 52 5.67 -0.98 3.48
CA LEU A 52 4.23 -0.91 3.75
C LEU A 52 3.75 0.43 4.31
N ILE A 53 4.65 1.25 4.85
CA ILE A 53 4.31 2.50 5.53
C ILE A 53 4.89 3.69 4.80
N LEU A 54 4.07 4.71 4.58
CA LEU A 54 4.52 5.99 4.07
C LEU A 54 5.42 6.68 5.09
N GLN A 55 6.62 7.07 4.63
CA GLN A 55 7.48 7.92 5.41
C GLN A 55 6.89 9.34 5.45
N PRO A 56 6.94 10.02 6.62
CA PRO A 56 6.50 11.40 6.74
C PRO A 56 7.16 12.29 5.68
N GLY A 57 6.35 13.14 5.03
CA GLY A 57 6.82 14.08 4.00
C GLY A 57 7.08 13.49 2.61
N THR A 58 6.98 12.18 2.39
CA THR A 58 7.13 11.59 1.05
C THR A 58 5.97 11.93 0.13
N LEU A 59 4.75 11.97 0.65
CA LEU A 59 3.55 12.31 -0.14
C LEU A 59 3.55 13.77 -0.59
N LYS A 60 3.99 14.70 0.27
CA LYS A 60 4.13 16.13 -0.07
C LYS A 60 5.16 16.34 -1.19
N ARG A 61 6.28 15.61 -1.15
CA ARG A 61 7.31 15.66 -2.20
C ARG A 61 6.80 15.11 -3.53
N ALA A 62 6.12 13.96 -3.51
CA ALA A 62 5.56 13.37 -4.72
C ALA A 62 4.57 14.31 -5.44
N ARG A 63 3.71 15.03 -4.69
CA ARG A 63 2.80 16.04 -5.27
C ARG A 63 3.52 17.24 -5.89
N LEU A 64 4.59 17.70 -5.25
CA LEU A 64 5.40 18.82 -5.78
C LEU A 64 6.16 18.42 -7.06
N GLU A 65 6.64 17.18 -7.15
CA GLU A 65 7.33 16.67 -8.34
C GLU A 65 6.39 16.45 -9.54
N HIS A 66 5.11 16.18 -9.28
CA HIS A 66 4.10 16.00 -10.33
C HIS A 66 3.52 17.30 -10.91
N GLY A 67 3.99 18.47 -10.46
CA GLY A 67 3.69 19.74 -11.12
C GLY A 67 2.23 20.18 -11.02
N ASP A 68 1.58 19.94 -9.88
CA ASP A 68 0.30 20.59 -9.56
C ASP A 68 0.57 22.07 -9.23
N GLU A 69 0.92 22.86 -10.24
CA GLU A 69 0.96 24.33 -10.20
C GLU A 69 -0.45 24.89 -10.44
N ASP A 70 -1.40 24.62 -9.53
CA ASP A 70 -2.66 25.36 -9.53
C ASP A 70 -2.51 26.54 -8.56
N GLU A 71 -2.29 27.73 -9.12
CA GLU A 71 -2.41 29.02 -8.43
C GLU A 71 -3.85 29.19 -7.91
N GLU A 72 -3.96 29.22 -6.58
CA GLU A 72 -4.97 29.82 -5.69
C GLU A 72 -6.39 30.10 -6.24
N ASP A 73 -7.36 29.27 -5.82
CA ASP A 73 -8.71 29.77 -5.49
C ASP A 73 -9.27 29.01 -4.27
N ASP A 74 -9.26 29.69 -3.14
CA ASP A 74 -9.96 29.34 -1.92
C ASP A 74 -11.47 29.21 -2.18
N VAL A 75 -12.03 28.00 -2.13
CA VAL A 75 -13.27 27.74 -1.36
C VAL A 75 -13.56 26.24 -1.15
N ALA A 76 -13.75 25.92 0.12
CA ALA A 76 -14.67 24.91 0.65
C ALA A 76 -14.27 23.43 0.59
N GLY A 77 -13.55 23.02 1.65
CA GLY A 77 -14.05 21.93 2.49
C GLY A 77 -13.74 20.51 2.06
N SER A 78 -12.48 20.10 2.15
CA SER A 78 -12.22 18.78 2.75
C SER A 78 -11.43 19.02 4.04
N ASP A 79 -12.12 18.77 5.14
CA ASP A 79 -11.68 18.92 6.52
C ASP A 79 -10.53 17.94 6.87
N TYR A 80 -9.40 18.11 6.19
CA TYR A 80 -8.13 17.51 6.58
C TYR A 80 -7.21 18.64 6.98
N SER A 81 -7.65 19.38 8.00
CA SER A 81 -6.79 20.26 8.77
C SER A 81 -5.63 19.41 9.28
N ASP A 82 -4.43 19.65 8.73
CA ASP A 82 -3.15 19.10 9.20
C ASP A 82 -2.73 19.77 10.54
N GLU A 83 -3.70 20.32 11.29
CA GLU A 83 -3.54 20.89 12.63
C GLU A 83 -4.16 19.98 13.72
N GLU A 84 -4.69 18.81 13.36
CA GLU A 84 -4.90 17.75 14.35
C GLU A 84 -3.56 17.11 14.70
N THR A 85 -3.10 17.35 15.92
CA THR A 85 -1.92 16.75 16.57
C THR A 85 -1.98 15.22 16.75
N ASP A 86 -2.84 14.53 15.98
CA ASP A 86 -3.08 13.09 15.98
C ASP A 86 -3.15 12.50 14.55
N ALA A 87 -2.70 13.24 13.51
CA ALA A 87 -2.53 12.65 12.18
C ALA A 87 -1.67 11.39 12.33
N PRO A 88 -2.19 10.19 11.97
CA PRO A 88 -1.57 8.93 12.34
C PRO A 88 -0.16 8.95 11.79
N ALA A 89 0.82 8.88 12.70
CA ALA A 89 2.23 9.19 12.45
C ALA A 89 2.87 8.42 11.28
N ARG A 90 2.14 7.47 10.69
CA ARG A 90 2.52 6.50 9.66
C ARG A 90 1.28 6.03 8.88
N ARG A 91 0.89 6.75 7.82
CA ARG A 91 -0.15 6.30 6.87
C ARG A 91 0.31 5.06 6.10
N GLN A 92 -0.61 4.18 5.72
CA GLN A 92 -0.31 3.02 4.88
C GLN A 92 0.05 3.49 3.46
N ARG A 93 0.95 2.77 2.79
CA ARG A 93 1.37 3.10 1.41
C ARG A 93 0.36 2.66 0.36
N PHE A 94 -0.32 1.57 0.64
CA PHE A 94 -1.30 0.99 -0.27
C PHE A 94 -2.69 1.14 0.32
N GLU A 95 -3.63 1.57 -0.50
CA GLU A 95 -5.04 1.74 -0.17
C GLU A 95 -5.90 1.00 -1.18
N ILE A 96 -7.16 0.71 -0.82
CA ILE A 96 -8.12 0.05 -1.71
C ILE A 96 -9.07 1.11 -2.27
N CYS A 97 -9.25 1.12 -3.59
CA CYS A 97 -10.24 1.99 -4.22
C CYS A 97 -11.65 1.51 -3.89
N GLU A 98 -12.44 2.32 -3.18
CA GLU A 98 -13.81 1.98 -2.74
C GLU A 98 -14.77 1.59 -3.87
N GLN A 99 -14.45 1.96 -5.11
CA GLN A 99 -15.34 1.79 -6.25
C GLN A 99 -14.95 0.62 -7.18
N CYS A 100 -13.67 0.25 -7.22
CA CYS A 100 -13.21 -0.88 -8.03
C CYS A 100 -12.55 -2.01 -7.24
N ASP A 101 -12.42 -1.86 -5.92
CA ASP A 101 -11.83 -2.82 -4.98
C ASP A 101 -10.39 -3.24 -5.31
N LYS A 102 -9.67 -2.41 -6.09
CA LYS A 102 -8.26 -2.64 -6.42
C LYS A 102 -7.34 -1.85 -5.51
N GLU A 103 -6.23 -2.47 -5.16
CA GLU A 103 -5.13 -1.84 -4.43
C GLU A 103 -4.38 -0.84 -5.32
N TYR A 104 -4.01 0.31 -4.76
CA TYR A 104 -3.16 1.31 -5.40
C TYR A 104 -2.10 1.85 -4.45
N ASP A 105 -0.94 2.22 -4.99
CA ASP A 105 0.11 2.94 -4.25
C ASP A 105 -0.26 4.42 -4.17
N VAL A 106 -0.43 4.95 -2.96
CA VAL A 106 -0.81 6.33 -2.69
C VAL A 106 0.19 7.34 -3.27
N LEU A 107 1.46 6.95 -3.45
CA LEU A 107 2.48 7.84 -4.03
C LEU A 107 2.41 7.96 -5.55
N HIS A 108 1.81 6.98 -6.23
CA HIS A 108 1.79 6.88 -7.69
C HIS A 108 0.36 6.92 -8.27
N ASN A 109 -0.65 7.14 -7.43
CA ASN A 109 -2.03 7.23 -7.87
C ASN A 109 -2.29 8.62 -8.47
N GLU A 110 -1.99 8.76 -9.76
CA GLU A 110 -2.37 9.93 -10.53
C GLU A 110 -3.89 10.07 -10.60
N LYS A 111 -4.40 11.30 -10.80
CA LYS A 111 -5.83 11.64 -10.88
C LYS A 111 -6.62 10.80 -11.90
N ARG A 112 -5.95 10.09 -12.81
CA ARG A 112 -6.52 9.26 -13.88
C ARG A 112 -6.11 7.78 -13.83
N SER A 113 -5.38 7.34 -12.80
CA SER A 113 -4.95 5.95 -12.67
C SER A 113 -6.12 4.98 -12.44
N CYS A 114 -7.17 5.45 -11.76
CA CYS A 114 -8.46 4.75 -11.75
C CYS A 114 -9.21 5.04 -13.06
N GLN A 115 -9.15 4.11 -14.01
CA GLN A 115 -9.99 4.15 -15.21
C GLN A 115 -11.41 3.72 -14.86
N TRP A 116 -12.26 4.70 -14.63
CA TRP A 116 -13.70 4.51 -14.46
C TRP A 116 -14.32 3.84 -15.69
N HIS A 117 -15.12 2.80 -15.48
CA HIS A 117 -16.07 2.38 -16.48
C HIS A 117 -17.25 3.35 -16.46
N THR A 118 -17.64 3.90 -17.61
CA THR A 118 -18.92 4.60 -17.81
C THR A 118 -20.06 3.58 -17.79
N GLY A 119 -20.29 2.96 -16.62
CA GLY A 119 -21.50 2.18 -16.40
C GLY A 119 -22.68 3.12 -16.55
N LYS A 120 -23.48 2.94 -17.61
CA LYS A 120 -24.79 3.58 -17.67
C LYS A 120 -25.59 3.04 -16.49
N LEU A 121 -26.07 3.92 -15.62
CA LEU A 121 -27.08 3.59 -14.64
C LEU A 121 -28.31 3.08 -15.41
N GLU A 122 -28.46 1.77 -15.55
CA GLU A 122 -29.70 1.18 -16.02
C GLU A 122 -30.69 1.26 -14.87
N VAL A 123 -31.51 2.30 -14.89
CA VAL A 123 -32.67 2.40 -14.00
C VAL A 123 -33.59 1.23 -14.35
N ASP A 124 -33.77 0.28 -13.44
CA ASP A 124 -34.71 -0.82 -13.60
C ASP A 124 -36.14 -0.29 -13.50
N TYR A 125 -36.69 0.11 -14.64
CA TYR A 125 -38.08 0.56 -14.76
C TYR A 125 -39.10 -0.59 -14.61
N LYS A 126 -38.70 -1.82 -14.24
CA LYS A 126 -39.64 -2.95 -14.06
C LYS A 126 -40.17 -3.10 -12.64
N ARG A 127 -40.40 -2.00 -11.93
CA ARG A 127 -41.16 -2.05 -10.68
C ARG A 127 -41.96 -0.77 -10.47
N ASP A 128 -42.99 -0.60 -11.30
CA ASP A 128 -44.33 -0.12 -10.92
C ASP A 128 -45.10 0.27 -12.20
N PHE A 129 -45.92 -0.66 -12.70
CA PHE A 129 -47.24 -0.42 -13.32
C PHE A 129 -48.00 -1.75 -13.39
#